data_AF-A0A8C5JAK1-F1
#
_entry.id   AF-A0A8C5JAK1-F1
#
_cell.length_a   1.000
_cell.length_b   1.000
_cell.length_c   1.000
_cell.angle_alpha   90.00
_cell.angle_beta   90.00
_cell.angle_gamma   90.00
#
_symmetry.space_group_name_H-M   'P 1'
#
loop_
_entity.id
_entity.type
_entity.pdbx_description
1 polymer ?
#
loop_
_entity_poly.entity_id
_entity_poly.type
_entity_poly.pdbx_seq_one_letter_code
_entity_poly.pdbx_strand_id
1 'polypeptide(L)'
;TAATQARPRPGRPPRRPGRSPGHPQAAGPHRGRARSEGIPSPKSLQPNGASEEALRCEIKELKQKDLALDQEIAQLLSEGYSLEELDRHISLLHEYNEIKDAGQMLLGKLAVIRGVTTKQLYPEYDLELSD
;
A
#
# COMPACT_ATOMS: atom_id res chain seq x y z
N THR A 1 -22.06 26.13 0.17
CA THR A 1 -22.07 25.32 -1.07
C THR A 1 -20.75 24.61 -1.15
N ALA A 2 -20.75 23.31 -0.90
CA ALA A 2 -19.57 22.46 -0.77
C ALA A 2 -19.11 21.91 -2.13
N ALA A 3 -17.86 21.42 -2.14
CA ALA A 3 -17.31 20.36 -3.00
C ALA A 3 -17.10 20.72 -4.49
N THR A 4 -16.06 20.29 -5.22
CA THR A 4 -14.89 19.42 -4.99
C THR A 4 -14.06 19.53 -6.27
N GLN A 5 -12.77 19.88 -6.19
CA GLN A 5 -11.88 19.78 -7.36
C GLN A 5 -11.42 18.33 -7.53
N ALA A 6 -11.77 17.75 -8.68
CA ALA A 6 -11.48 16.39 -9.07
C ALA A 6 -10.01 16.22 -9.50
N ARG A 7 -9.34 15.19 -8.97
CA ARG A 7 -8.02 14.73 -9.45
C ARG A 7 -8.16 13.88 -10.72
N PRO A 8 -7.26 13.95 -11.71
CA PRO A 8 -7.32 13.12 -12.91
C PRO A 8 -6.81 11.69 -12.65
N ARG A 9 -7.45 10.71 -13.29
CA ARG A 9 -7.10 9.28 -13.23
C ARG A 9 -6.07 8.91 -14.31
N PRO A 10 -5.12 7.99 -14.05
CA PRO A 10 -4.23 7.49 -15.09
C PRO A 10 -4.95 6.49 -16.02
N GLY A 11 -4.56 6.55 -17.31
CA GLY A 11 -5.21 5.87 -18.42
C GLY A 11 -5.12 4.34 -18.40
N ARG A 12 -6.16 3.72 -18.98
CA ARG A 12 -6.33 2.27 -19.13
C ARG A 12 -5.76 1.83 -20.50
N PRO A 13 -5.05 0.68 -20.60
CA PRO A 13 -4.54 0.19 -21.89
C PRO A 13 -5.66 -0.37 -22.79
N PRO A 14 -5.46 -0.41 -24.12
CA PRO A 14 -6.53 -0.72 -25.07
C PRO A 14 -6.88 -2.22 -25.14
N ARG A 15 -8.17 -2.47 -25.36
CA ARG A 15 -8.80 -3.79 -25.55
C ARG A 15 -8.41 -4.39 -26.91
N ARG A 16 -8.02 -5.67 -26.92
CA ARG A 16 -7.91 -6.48 -28.15
C ARG A 16 -9.31 -6.83 -28.68
N PRO A 17 -9.57 -6.75 -30.00
CA PRO A 17 -10.87 -7.09 -30.56
C PRO A 17 -11.05 -8.61 -30.70
N GLY A 18 -12.33 -8.98 -30.69
CA GLY A 18 -12.83 -10.33 -30.63
C GLY A 18 -12.69 -11.15 -31.90
N ARG A 19 -12.93 -12.43 -31.67
CA ARG A 19 -13.00 -13.59 -32.57
C ARG A 19 -14.19 -13.50 -33.53
N SER A 20 -14.02 -13.98 -34.76
CA SER A 20 -15.11 -14.43 -35.63
C SER A 20 -14.79 -15.82 -36.22
N PRO A 21 -15.74 -16.79 -36.19
CA PRO A 21 -15.56 -18.13 -36.75
C PRO A 21 -16.20 -18.28 -38.14
N GLY A 22 -15.50 -18.93 -39.07
CA GLY A 22 -15.98 -19.24 -40.43
C GLY A 22 -15.99 -20.75 -40.70
N HIS A 23 -17.22 -21.30 -40.71
CA HIS A 23 -17.83 -22.44 -41.42
C HIS A 23 -17.13 -23.78 -41.78
N PRO A 24 -17.96 -24.86 -41.94
CA PRO A 24 -17.58 -26.26 -41.79
C PRO A 24 -17.34 -26.98 -43.13
N GLN A 25 -16.65 -28.12 -43.07
CA GLN A 25 -16.66 -29.11 -44.15
C GLN A 25 -16.94 -30.50 -43.56
N ALA A 26 -17.99 -31.13 -44.08
CA ALA A 26 -18.45 -32.46 -43.72
C ALA A 26 -18.27 -33.41 -44.91
N ALA A 27 -17.70 -34.59 -44.67
CA ALA A 27 -17.84 -35.85 -45.40
C ALA A 27 -16.95 -36.84 -44.64
N GLY A 28 -17.38 -37.98 -44.09
CA GLY A 28 -18.20 -39.06 -44.61
C GLY A 28 -17.58 -40.38 -44.08
N PRO A 29 -18.34 -41.48 -44.02
CA PRO A 29 -18.32 -42.46 -42.92
C PRO A 29 -17.33 -43.62 -43.16
N HIS A 30 -16.99 -44.44 -42.15
CA HIS A 30 -16.89 -45.91 -42.26
C HIS A 30 -16.69 -46.63 -40.89
N ARG A 31 -17.68 -47.45 -40.55
CA ARG A 31 -17.69 -48.72 -39.77
C ARG A 31 -16.48 -49.06 -38.86
N GLY A 32 -16.76 -49.04 -37.55
CA GLY A 32 -16.79 -50.23 -36.69
C GLY A 32 -15.48 -50.88 -36.26
N ARG A 33 -15.21 -50.87 -34.94
CA ARG A 33 -15.01 -52.08 -34.11
C ARG A 33 -14.93 -51.68 -32.64
N ALA A 34 -15.88 -52.15 -31.83
CA ALA A 34 -15.79 -52.06 -30.38
C ALA A 34 -14.59 -52.89 -29.89
N ARG A 35 -13.62 -52.24 -29.25
CA ARG A 35 -12.70 -52.89 -28.33
C ARG A 35 -12.94 -52.27 -26.96
N SER A 36 -13.41 -53.09 -26.03
CA SER A 36 -13.46 -52.78 -24.62
C SER A 36 -12.01 -52.68 -24.13
N GLU A 37 -11.51 -51.45 -24.03
CA GLU A 37 -10.32 -51.17 -23.24
C GLU A 37 -10.80 -50.99 -21.80
N GLY A 38 -10.47 -51.97 -20.97
CA GLY A 38 -10.81 -51.96 -19.55
C GLY A 38 -10.35 -50.66 -18.91
N ILE A 39 -11.26 -50.04 -18.14
CA ILE A 39 -10.94 -48.90 -17.30
C ILE A 39 -9.78 -49.33 -16.39
N PRO A 40 -8.58 -48.72 -16.48
CA PRO A 40 -7.57 -48.96 -15.45
C PRO A 40 -8.13 -48.37 -14.15
N SER A 41 -8.25 -49.23 -13.14
CA SER A 41 -8.69 -48.88 -11.79
C SER A 41 -8.11 -47.54 -11.32
N PRO A 42 -8.87 -46.76 -10.53
CA PRO A 42 -8.41 -45.46 -10.06
C PRO A 42 -7.09 -45.67 -9.33
N LYS A 43 -6.02 -45.08 -9.87
CA LYS A 43 -4.74 -44.99 -9.17
C LYS A 43 -5.05 -44.29 -7.85
N SER A 44 -5.00 -45.06 -6.77
CA SER A 44 -4.78 -44.62 -5.40
C SER A 44 -4.12 -43.25 -5.41
N LEU A 45 -4.77 -42.23 -4.85
CA LEU A 45 -4.08 -41.03 -4.40
C LEU A 45 -2.93 -41.52 -3.52
N GLN A 46 -1.72 -41.47 -4.06
CA GLN A 46 -0.53 -41.58 -3.26
C GLN A 46 -0.43 -40.25 -2.53
N PRO A 47 -0.41 -40.21 -1.19
CA PRO A 47 -0.03 -38.99 -0.51
C PRO A 47 1.41 -38.74 -0.96
N ASN A 48 1.64 -37.57 -1.57
CA ASN A 48 2.98 -37.12 -1.88
C ASN A 48 3.62 -36.77 -0.52
N GLY A 49 3.99 -37.77 0.27
CA GLY A 49 4.55 -37.68 1.63
C GLY A 49 6.00 -37.17 1.67
N ALA A 50 6.38 -36.40 0.66
CA ALA A 50 7.49 -35.45 0.73
C ALA A 50 6.97 -34.01 0.67
N SER A 51 5.84 -33.81 -0.01
CA SER A 51 5.14 -32.55 -0.13
C SER A 51 4.37 -32.18 1.14
N GLU A 52 3.80 -33.15 1.86
CA GLU A 52 3.05 -32.86 3.10
C GLU A 52 4.00 -32.45 4.24
N GLU A 53 5.15 -33.11 4.32
CA GLU A 53 6.23 -32.87 5.27
C GLU A 53 6.93 -31.55 4.95
N ALA A 54 7.18 -31.26 3.66
CA ALA A 54 7.67 -29.95 3.23
C ALA A 54 6.69 -28.82 3.63
N LEU A 55 5.39 -29.02 3.42
CA LEU A 55 4.36 -28.06 3.84
C LEU A 55 4.31 -27.91 5.37
N ARG A 56 4.44 -29.00 6.13
CA ARG A 56 4.50 -28.95 7.60
C ARG A 56 5.73 -28.20 8.11
N CYS A 57 6.88 -28.39 7.46
CA CYS A 57 8.10 -27.63 7.74
C CYS A 57 7.90 -26.14 7.42
N GLU A 58 7.32 -25.81 6.27
CA GLU A 58 7.03 -24.42 5.88
C GLU A 58 6.07 -23.74 6.85
N ILE A 59 5.00 -24.42 7.28
CA ILE A 59 4.08 -23.92 8.31
C ILE A 59 4.82 -23.65 9.63
N LYS A 60 5.75 -24.54 10.01
CA LYS A 60 6.54 -24.37 11.24
C LYS A 60 7.47 -23.16 11.13
N GLU A 61 8.14 -22.98 10.00
CA GLU A 61 9.00 -21.82 9.75
C GLU A 61 8.21 -20.52 9.73
N LEU A 62 7.05 -20.49 9.07
CA LEU A 62 6.17 -19.32 9.05
C LEU A 62 5.72 -18.93 10.46
N LYS A 63 5.31 -19.91 11.28
CA LYS A 63 4.96 -19.66 12.69
C LYS A 63 6.12 -19.13 13.52
N GLN A 64 7.35 -19.58 13.26
CA GLN A 64 8.54 -19.05 13.92
C GLN A 64 8.81 -17.60 13.51
N LYS A 65 8.62 -17.26 12.23
CA LYS A 65 8.73 -15.89 11.73
C LYS A 65 7.66 -14.99 12.33
N ASP A 66 6.41 -15.43 12.39
CA ASP A 66 5.33 -14.69 13.04
C ASP A 66 5.67 -14.38 14.50
N LEU A 67 6.14 -15.39 15.25
CA LEU A 67 6.53 -15.18 16.65
C LEU A 67 7.69 -14.19 16.82
N ALA A 68 8.69 -14.25 15.92
CA ALA A 68 9.82 -13.31 15.95
C ALA A 68 9.36 -11.87 15.63
N LEU A 69 8.44 -11.71 14.68
CA LEU A 69 7.85 -10.41 14.35
C LEU A 69 7.00 -9.86 15.50
N ASP A 70 6.21 -10.70 16.17
CA ASP A 70 5.43 -10.30 17.35
C ASP A 70 6.34 -9.81 18.49
N GLN A 71 7.51 -10.43 18.66
CA GLN A 71 8.51 -9.99 19.64
C GLN A 71 9.12 -8.64 19.28
N GLU A 72 9.46 -8.42 18.01
CA GLU A 72 9.99 -7.13 17.52
C GLU A 72 8.94 -6.01 17.68
N ILE A 73 7.69 -6.29 17.34
CA ILE A 73 6.57 -5.36 17.54
C ILE A 73 6.41 -5.02 19.02
N ALA A 74 6.44 -6.02 19.91
CA ALA A 74 6.33 -5.80 21.35
C ALA A 74 7.50 -4.96 21.90
N GLN A 75 8.72 -5.19 21.40
CA GLN A 75 9.88 -4.40 21.77
C GLN A 75 9.71 -2.93 21.36
N LEU A 76 9.35 -2.65 20.11
CA LEU A 76 9.12 -1.28 19.62
C LEU A 76 8.03 -0.56 20.41
N LEU A 77 6.93 -1.25 20.72
CA LEU A 77 5.88 -0.69 21.56
C LEU A 77 6.36 -0.41 22.99
N SER A 78 7.22 -1.25 23.55
CA SER A 78 7.80 -1.05 24.89
C SER A 78 8.80 0.11 24.96
N GLU A 79 9.49 0.38 23.84
CA GLU A 79 10.37 1.53 23.66
C GLU A 79 9.60 2.85 23.48
N GLY A 80 8.27 2.77 23.36
CA GLY A 80 7.35 3.92 23.27
C GLY A 80 6.90 4.24 21.85
N TYR A 81 7.50 3.61 20.83
CA TYR A 81 7.16 3.84 19.43
C TYR A 81 5.75 3.34 19.12
N SER A 82 4.79 4.26 19.20
CA SER A 82 3.39 4.01 18.87
C SER A 82 2.95 4.90 17.71
N LEU A 83 2.03 4.39 16.89
CA LEU A 83 1.43 5.19 15.82
C LEU A 83 0.71 6.42 16.37
N GLU A 84 0.14 6.33 17.57
CA GLU A 84 -0.49 7.47 18.24
C GLU A 84 0.52 8.56 18.62
N GLU A 85 1.70 8.20 19.11
CA GLU A 85 2.75 9.18 19.41
C GLU A 85 3.22 9.89 18.15
N LEU A 86 3.41 9.15 17.05
CA LEU A 86 3.80 9.71 15.78
C LEU A 86 2.74 10.69 15.25
N ASP A 87 1.46 10.31 15.30
CA ASP A 87 0.35 11.15 14.86
C ASP A 87 0.23 12.43 15.73
N ARG A 88 0.47 12.30 17.04
CA ARG A 88 0.57 13.45 17.96
C ARG A 88 1.71 14.39 17.56
N HIS A 89 2.91 13.86 17.27
CA HIS A 89 4.05 14.69 16.85
C HIS A 89 3.80 15.38 15.51
N ILE A 90 3.19 14.69 14.54
CA ILE A 90 2.80 15.27 13.26
C ILE A 90 1.80 16.41 13.47
N SER A 91 0.81 16.20 14.34
CA SER A 91 -0.19 17.22 14.67
C SER A 91 0.44 18.45 15.32
N LEU A 92 1.35 18.25 16.28
CA LEU A 92 2.06 19.36 16.95
C LEU A 92 2.94 20.16 15.97
N LEU A 93 3.60 19.48 15.02
CA LEU A 93 4.37 20.16 13.99
C LEU A 93 3.49 21.00 13.06
N HIS A 94 2.31 20.50 12.70
CA HIS A 94 1.35 21.28 11.92
C HIS A 94 0.84 22.49 12.69
N GLU A 95 0.44 22.31 13.95
CA GLU A 95 -0.02 23.41 14.80
C GLU A 95 1.08 24.48 15.00
N TYR A 96 2.31 24.06 15.26
CA TYR A 96 3.46 24.95 15.36
C TYR A 96 3.66 25.74 14.07
N ASN A 97 3.67 25.07 12.91
CA ASN A 97 3.86 25.73 11.61
C ASN A 97 2.72 26.70 11.30
N GLU A 98 1.47 26.35 11.61
CA GLU A 98 0.32 27.24 11.43
C GLU A 98 0.46 28.52 12.26
N ILE A 99 0.86 28.39 13.53
CA ILE A 99 1.09 29.54 14.42
C ILE A 99 2.29 30.37 13.93
N LYS A 100 3.40 29.72 13.55
CA LYS A 100 4.60 30.37 13.01
C LYS A 100 4.27 31.16 11.74
N ASP A 101 3.53 30.58 10.81
CA ASP A 101 3.13 31.20 9.55
C ASP A 101 2.19 32.39 9.78
N ALA A 102 1.23 32.26 10.70
CA ALA A 102 0.38 33.37 11.11
C ALA A 102 1.22 34.50 11.71
N GLY A 103 2.11 34.19 12.65
CA GLY A 103 3.02 35.14 13.28
C GLY A 103 3.89 35.88 12.26
N GLN A 104 4.49 35.17 11.31
CA GLN A 104 5.29 35.76 10.24
C GLN A 104 4.46 36.63 9.29
N MET A 105 3.23 36.22 8.97
CA MET A 105 2.31 37.05 8.18
C MET A 105 1.99 38.36 8.89
N LEU A 106 1.70 38.30 10.20
CA LEU A 106 1.45 39.50 11.02
C LEU A 106 2.69 40.40 11.08
N LEU A 107 3.87 39.81 11.31
CA LEU A 107 5.14 40.52 11.37
C LEU A 107 5.48 41.20 10.05
N GLY A 108 5.23 40.54 8.91
CA GLY A 108 5.38 41.09 7.58
C GLY A 108 4.47 42.30 7.33
N LYS A 109 3.20 42.22 7.75
CA LYS A 109 2.27 43.36 7.66
C LYS A 109 2.72 44.53 8.55
N LEU A 110 3.18 44.23 9.77
CA LEU A 110 3.67 45.24 10.70
C LEU A 110 4.93 45.95 10.16
N ALA A 111 5.86 45.20 9.58
CA ALA A 111 7.07 45.73 8.94
C ALA A 111 6.72 46.73 7.83
N VAL A 112 5.75 46.39 6.97
CA VAL A 112 5.24 47.29 5.91
C VAL A 112 4.65 48.58 6.50
N ILE A 113 3.84 48.49 7.54
CA ILE A 113 3.21 49.66 8.17
C ILE A 113 4.27 50.58 8.81
N ARG A 114 5.30 50.00 9.44
CA ARG A 114 6.39 50.75 10.08
C ARG A 114 7.46 51.21 9.08
N GLY A 115 7.44 50.74 7.84
CA GLY A 115 8.47 51.03 6.83
C GLY A 115 9.84 50.42 7.17
N VAL A 116 9.88 49.38 8.00
CA VAL A 116 11.09 48.66 8.38
C VAL A 116 11.11 47.28 7.74
N THR A 117 12.27 46.63 7.73
CA THR A 117 12.36 45.24 7.27
C THR A 117 11.93 44.29 8.36
N THR A 118 11.36 43.13 8.00
CA THR A 118 10.92 42.13 8.98
C THR A 118 12.05 41.74 9.94
N LYS A 119 13.29 41.60 9.44
CA LYS A 119 14.49 41.27 10.25
C LYS A 119 14.77 42.26 11.37
N GLN A 120 14.43 43.54 11.19
CA GLN A 120 14.65 44.58 12.21
C GLN A 120 13.67 44.45 13.38
N LEU A 121 12.53 43.78 13.17
CA LEU A 121 11.55 43.54 14.23
C LEU A 121 11.87 42.32 15.09
N TYR A 122 12.73 41.41 14.64
CA TYR A 122 13.01 40.15 15.35
C TYR A 122 13.55 40.39 16.78
N PRO A 123 14.53 41.29 16.99
CA PRO A 123 15.02 41.60 18.34
C PRO A 123 13.99 42.29 19.25
N GLU A 124 12.99 42.99 18.69
CA GLU A 124 11.94 43.64 19.47
C GLU A 124 10.93 42.65 20.04
N TYR A 125 10.76 41.50 19.38
CA TYR A 125 9.79 40.46 19.71
C TYR A 125 10.44 39.17 20.25
N ASP A 126 11.72 39.23 20.64
CA ASP A 126 12.49 38.09 21.15
C ASP A 126 12.50 36.90 20.16
N LEU A 127 12.51 37.20 18.86
CA LEU A 127 12.57 36.20 17.81
C LEU A 127 14.03 35.98 17.41
N GLU A 128 14.51 34.75 17.56
CA GLU A 128 15.79 34.35 17.00
C GLU A 128 15.67 34.07 15.49
N LEU A 129 16.75 34.28 14.75
CA LEU A 129 16.85 33.89 13.33
C LEU A 129 17.26 32.42 13.16
N SER A 130 17.55 31.73 14.26
CA SER A 130 17.81 30.29 14.32
C SER A 130 16.48 29.54 14.23
N ASP A 131 16.30 28.74 13.18
CA ASP A 131 15.26 27.72 13.08
C ASP A 131 15.87 26.36 13.48
#